data_AF-A0A7J6VW97-F1
#
_entry.id   AF-A0A7J6VW97-F1
#
_cell.length_a   1.000
_cell.length_b   1.000
_cell.length_c   1.000
_cell.angle_alpha   90.00
_cell.angle_beta   90.00
_cell.angle_gamma   90.00
#
_symmetry.space_group_name_H-M   'P 1'
#
loop_
_entity.id
_entity.type
_entity.pdbx_description
1 polymer ?
#
loop_
_entity_poly.entity_id
_entity_poly.type
_entity_poly.pdbx_seq_one_letter_code
_entity_poly.pdbx_strand_id
1 'polypeptide(L)' 'MQTSLHDVVLWCDVQLTKDGSGVCLPDLILENGTNILSPGNTTYIVNGVSTKGWFSVDYTFEDIQMYSRKLASH' A
#
# COMPACT_ATOMS: atom_id res chain seq x y z
N MET A 1 -1.13 20.39 -18.95
CA MET A 1 -1.02 19.17 -18.11
C MET A 1 -2.05 18.19 -18.61
N GLN A 2 -1.63 17.20 -19.41
CA GLN A 2 -2.49 16.08 -19.79
C GLN A 2 -2.38 15.03 -18.69
N THR A 3 -3.47 14.78 -17.97
CA THR A 3 -3.49 13.91 -16.78
C THR A 3 -3.85 12.46 -17.11
N SER A 4 -4.31 12.17 -18.33
CA SER A 4 -4.58 10.82 -18.84
C SER A 4 -4.79 10.83 -20.36
N LEU A 5 -4.86 9.63 -20.96
CA LEU A 5 -5.35 9.42 -22.32
C LEU A 5 -6.88 9.48 -22.34
N HIS A 6 -7.47 9.90 -23.46
CA HIS A 6 -8.92 9.91 -23.65
C HIS A 6 -9.48 8.47 -23.55
N ASP A 7 -10.65 8.34 -22.92
CA ASP A 7 -11.39 7.08 -22.73
C ASP A 7 -10.66 5.97 -21.94
N VAL A 8 -9.68 6.32 -21.09
CA VAL A 8 -9.01 5.36 -20.20
C VAL A 8 -9.67 5.31 -18.82
N VAL A 9 -10.02 4.10 -18.38
CA VAL A 9 -10.44 3.80 -17.01
C VAL A 9 -9.28 3.15 -16.26
N LEU A 10 -8.92 3.72 -15.10
CA LEU A 10 -7.93 3.18 -14.18
C LEU A 10 -8.64 2.73 -12.90
N TRP A 11 -8.22 1.59 -12.38
CA TRP A 11 -8.76 0.95 -11.18
C TRP A 11 -7.61 0.33 -10.40
N CYS A 12 -7.74 0.33 -9.07
CA CYS A 12 -6.78 -0.28 -8.16
C CYS A 12 -7.48 -0.68 -6.87
N ASP A 13 -6.91 -1.62 -6.15
CA ASP A 13 -7.32 -1.92 -4.79
C ASP A 13 -6.82 -0.80 -3.86
N VAL A 14 -7.77 -0.05 -3.30
CA VAL A 14 -7.50 1.08 -2.44
C VAL A 14 -7.40 0.62 -0.99
N GLN A 15 -6.30 0.98 -0.35
CA GLN A 15 -6.10 0.82 1.08
C GLN A 15 -5.91 2.19 1.74
N LEU A 16 -6.34 2.32 2.99
CA LEU A 16 -6.16 3.55 3.76
C LEU A 16 -4.89 3.46 4.61
N THR A 17 -4.15 4.56 4.67
CA THR A 17 -3.00 4.73 5.55
C THR A 17 -3.46 5.16 6.95
N LYS A 18 -2.54 5.14 7.92
CA LYS A 18 -2.77 5.58 9.30
C LYS A 18 -3.34 7.00 9.40
N ASP A 19 -2.90 7.88 8.50
CA ASP A 19 -3.31 9.28 8.39
C ASP A 19 -4.52 9.49 7.46
N GLY A 20 -5.16 8.41 6.99
CA GLY A 20 -6.41 8.46 6.22
C GLY A 20 -6.23 8.72 4.72
N SER A 21 -4.99 8.68 4.21
CA SER A 21 -4.70 8.80 2.77
C SER A 21 -5.00 7.49 2.05
N GLY A 22 -5.56 7.57 0.84
CA GLY A 22 -5.77 6.41 -0.03
C GLY A 22 -4.52 6.06 -0.84
N VAL A 23 -4.12 4.80 -0.83
CA VAL A 23 -3.02 4.25 -1.63
C VAL A 23 -3.48 3.04 -2.46
N CYS A 24 -2.98 2.94 -3.69
CA CYS A 24 -3.17 1.75 -4.53
C CYS A 24 -2.09 0.71 -4.17
N LEU A 25 -2.49 -0.44 -3.64
CA LEU A 25 -1.58 -1.53 -3.26
C LEU A 25 -2.15 -2.85 -3.77
N PRO A 26 -1.32 -3.72 -4.39
CA PRO A 26 -1.80 -4.96 -5.01
C PRO A 26 -2.18 -6.06 -4.01
N ASP A 27 -1.81 -5.90 -2.73
CA ASP A 27 -2.04 -6.88 -1.67
C ASP A 27 -2.22 -6.17 -0.33
N LEU A 28 -3.06 -6.72 0.55
CA LEU A 28 -3.30 -6.23 1.91
C LEU A 28 -2.04 -6.29 2.78
N ILE A 29 -1.19 -7.30 2.58
CA ILE A 29 0.08 -7.43 3.27
C ILE A 29 1.14 -6.69 2.46
N LEU A 30 1.65 -5.60 3.03
CA LEU A 30 2.56 -4.68 2.34
C LEU A 30 3.82 -5.36 1.78
N GLU A 31 4.30 -6.45 2.39
CA GLU A 31 5.50 -7.16 1.92
C GLU A 31 5.32 -7.83 0.54
N ASN A 32 4.07 -8.10 0.14
CA ASN A 32 3.75 -8.70 -1.16
C ASN A 32 3.75 -7.66 -2.31
N GLY A 33 3.79 -6.36 -2.00
CA GLY A 33 3.71 -5.28 -2.99
C GLY A 33 4.69 -4.13 -2.79
N THR A 34 5.49 -4.13 -1.73
CA THR A 34 6.44 -3.07 -1.37
C THR A 34 7.74 -3.65 -0.83
N ASN A 35 8.78 -2.83 -0.70
CA ASN A 35 10.04 -3.22 -0.06
C ASN A 35 10.06 -2.85 1.42
N ILE A 36 8.95 -3.06 2.14
CA ILE A 36 8.89 -2.73 3.55
C ILE A 36 9.92 -3.53 4.34
N LEU A 37 10.84 -2.83 5.00
CA LEU A 37 11.89 -3.39 5.86
C LEU A 37 11.80 -2.75 7.24
N SER A 38 10.61 -2.78 7.83
CA SER A 38 10.31 -2.14 9.10
C SER A 38 10.10 -3.18 10.21
N PRO A 39 10.71 -3.03 11.40
CA PRO A 39 10.29 -3.81 12.55
C PRO A 39 8.83 -3.48 12.93
N GLY A 40 8.12 -4.42 13.54
CA GLY A 40 6.78 -4.18 14.08
C GLY A 40 5.63 -4.56 13.16
N ASN A 41 5.68 -5.76 12.58
CA ASN A 41 4.46 -6.34 12.02
C ASN A 41 3.38 -6.48 13.10
N THR A 42 2.13 -6.32 12.68
CA THR A 42 0.95 -6.36 13.53
C THR A 42 0.13 -7.60 13.19
N THR A 43 -0.85 -7.91 14.03
CA THR A 43 -1.80 -9.00 13.77
C THR A 43 -3.20 -8.44 13.84
N TYR A 44 -3.95 -8.61 12.77
CA TYR A 44 -5.34 -8.19 12.64
C TYR A 44 -6.24 -9.38 12.30
N ILE A 45 -7.52 -9.26 12.64
CA ILE A 45 -8.53 -10.19 12.15
C ILE A 45 -8.99 -9.71 10.77
N VAL A 46 -8.55 -10.40 9.73
CA VAL A 46 -8.94 -10.13 8.34
C VAL A 46 -9.95 -11.19 7.92
N ASN A 47 -11.19 -10.77 7.64
CA ASN A 47 -12.28 -11.68 7.25
C ASN A 47 -12.46 -12.86 8.22
N GLY A 48 -12.29 -12.62 9.53
CA GLY A 48 -12.42 -13.63 10.58
C GLY A 48 -11.16 -14.47 10.83
N VAL A 49 -10.09 -14.29 10.06
CA VAL A 49 -8.81 -15.01 10.22
C VAL A 49 -7.77 -14.12 10.87
N SER A 50 -7.05 -14.66 11.87
CA SER A 50 -5.91 -13.98 12.48
C SER A 50 -4.73 -13.93 11.52
N THR A 51 -4.46 -12.75 10.98
CA THR A 51 -3.46 -12.52 9.93
C THR A 51 -2.36 -11.60 10.45
N LYS A 52 -1.12 -12.08 10.38
CA LYS A 52 0.08 -11.33 10.79
C LYS A 52 0.77 -10.77 9.55
N GLY A 53 1.18 -9.50 9.61
CA GLY A 53 1.85 -8.84 8.51
C GLY A 53 2.03 -7.34 8.72
N TRP A 54 2.45 -6.67 7.68
CA TRP A 54 2.51 -5.20 7.63
C TRP A 54 1.28 -4.69 6.90
N PHE A 55 0.51 -3.81 7.52
CA PHE A 55 -0.74 -3.29 6.97
C PHE A 55 -0.64 -1.77 6.77
N SER A 56 -1.24 -1.25 5.70
CA SER A 56 -1.19 0.20 5.39
C SER A 56 -1.69 1.09 6.53
N VAL A 57 -2.65 0.61 7.32
CA VAL A 57 -3.25 1.33 8.45
C VAL A 57 -2.27 1.59 9.61
N ASP A 58 -1.12 0.92 9.63
CA ASP A 58 -0.08 1.13 10.64
C ASP A 58 0.94 2.21 10.24
N TYR A 59 0.92 2.64 8.97
CA TYR A 59 1.93 3.51 8.35
C TYR A 59 1.28 4.75 7.76
N THR A 60 1.97 5.89 7.83
CA THR A 60 1.51 7.13 7.15
C THR A 60 1.74 7.04 5.65
N PHE A 61 1.10 7.92 4.86
CA PHE A 61 1.38 8.00 3.43
C PHE A 61 2.86 8.24 3.11
N GLU A 62 3.56 9.04 3.94
CA GLU A 62 4.99 9.30 3.79
C GLU A 62 5.82 8.02 3.99
N ASP A 63 5.49 7.23 5.01
CA ASP A 63 6.12 5.93 5.26
C ASP A 63 5.92 4.98 4.06
N ILE A 64 4.69 4.87 3.55
CA ILE A 64 4.38 4.01 2.39
C ILE A 64 5.16 4.45 1.15
N GLN A 65 5.24 5.75 0.87
CA GLN A 65 6.06 6.26 -0.23
C GLN A 65 7.55 5.95 -0.08
N MET A 66 8.07 5.87 1.14
CA MET A 66 9.45 5.45 1.39
C MET A 66 9.67 4.00 0.99
N TYR A 67 8.75 3.09 1.36
CA TYR A 67 8.88 1.65 1.08
C TYR A 67 8.56 1.26 -0.37
N SER A 68 7.74 2.04 -1.08
CA SER A 68 7.37 1.77 -2.48
C SER A 68 8.40 2.28 -3.51
N ARG A 69 9.41 3.06 -3.11
CA ARG A 69 10.40 3.65 -4.02
C ARG A 69 11.56 2.71 -4.37
N LYS A 70 11.30 1.74 -5.26
CA LYS A 70 12.24 1.18 -6.27
C LYS A 70 11.40 0.29 -7.20
N LEU A 71 11.07 0.70 -8.44
CA LEU A 71 11.93 0.71 -9.62
C LEU A 71 11.69 1.97 -10.49
N ALA A 72 12.52 2.98 -10.31
CA ALA A 72 12.89 3.88 -11.42
C ALA A 72 14.34 3.53 -11.78
N SER A 73 14.51 2.39 -12.46
CA SER A 73 15.77 2.00 -13.09
C SER A 73 15.44 1.19 -14.34
N HIS A 74 14.97 1.88 -15.37
CA HIS A 74 15.45 1.84 -16.75
C HIS A 74 14.56 2.73 -17.62
#